data_AF-A0A518WC62-F1
#
_entry.id   AF-A0A518WC62-F1
#
_cell.length_a   1.000
_cell.length_b   1.000
_cell.length_c   1.000
_cell.angle_alpha   90.00
_cell.angle_beta   90.00
_cell.angle_gamma   90.00
#
_symmetry.space_group_name_H-M   'P 1'
#
loop_
_entity.id
_entity.type
_entity.pdbx_description
1 polymer ?
#
loop_
_entity_poly.entity_id
_entity_poly.type
_entity_poly.pdbx_seq_one_letter_code
_entity_poly.pdbx_strand_id
1 'polypeptide(L)'
;MIITPTGLPAVVGAVRWVHVPAGTCLYGDARKPRPVPALLVAETPLTVTQCGLGDTDLPVTGISYDDAVRLATEAGGRLPTSLEWEWIAAGSSRRLCPWGDEPWNPDYALLTGAGQSPCAPQPVRRHPAGATPQGVLGLAGNVWEWTSSTAMGQGKIIRGGSYASPPLYAHTTFLNAAPVERRSPGISVRPVRIP
;
A
#
# COMPACT_ATOMS: atom_id res chain seq x y z
N MET A 1 4.45 27.87 -13.18
CA MET A 1 4.31 26.76 -12.22
C MET A 1 2.82 26.55 -12.02
N ILE A 2 2.23 25.53 -12.66
CA ILE A 2 0.79 25.31 -12.62
C ILE A 2 0.47 24.69 -11.27
N ILE A 3 -0.09 25.48 -10.36
CA ILE A 3 -0.51 25.01 -9.03
C ILE A 3 -1.88 24.36 -9.23
N THR A 4 -1.93 23.03 -9.14
CA THR A 4 -3.15 22.23 -9.19
C THR A 4 -4.02 22.47 -7.94
N PRO A 5 -5.35 22.23 -8.00
CA PRO A 5 -6.32 22.62 -6.97
C PRO A 5 -6.05 22.14 -5.54
N THR A 6 -5.23 21.11 -5.36
CA THR A 6 -4.91 20.49 -4.06
C THR A 6 -3.53 20.86 -3.50
N GLY A 7 -2.75 21.70 -4.20
CA GLY A 7 -1.47 22.22 -3.69
C GLY A 7 -0.28 21.26 -3.66
N LEU A 8 -0.42 19.96 -3.99
CA LEU A 8 0.77 19.08 -4.15
C LEU A 8 1.35 19.22 -5.58
N PRO A 9 2.68 19.18 -5.74
CA PRO A 9 3.34 19.16 -7.04
C PRO A 9 3.09 17.83 -7.77
N ALA A 10 3.43 17.81 -9.06
CA ALA A 10 3.33 16.61 -9.88
C ALA A 10 4.34 15.53 -9.43
N VAL A 11 4.02 14.26 -9.63
CA VAL A 11 5.01 13.18 -9.51
C VAL A 11 6.15 13.40 -10.52
N VAL A 12 7.39 13.49 -10.02
CA VAL A 12 8.59 13.79 -10.82
C VAL A 12 9.63 12.66 -10.78
N GLY A 13 9.59 11.79 -9.78
CA GLY A 13 10.55 10.69 -9.63
C GLY A 13 10.14 9.42 -10.36
N ALA A 14 11.13 8.66 -10.82
CA ALA A 14 10.90 7.38 -11.46
C ALA A 14 10.26 6.36 -10.49
N VAL A 15 9.29 5.59 -10.99
CA VAL A 15 8.63 4.50 -10.26
C VAL A 15 9.19 3.17 -10.77
N ARG A 16 9.72 2.35 -9.86
CA ARG A 16 10.10 0.95 -10.16
C ARG A 16 8.85 0.09 -10.17
N TRP A 17 8.61 -0.59 -11.28
CA TRP A 17 7.46 -1.47 -11.48
C TRP A 17 7.85 -2.94 -11.34
N VAL A 18 7.10 -3.68 -10.54
CA VAL A 18 7.23 -5.12 -10.32
C VAL A 18 6.07 -5.82 -11.02
N HIS A 19 6.37 -6.82 -11.84
CA HIS A 19 5.34 -7.62 -12.49
C HIS A 19 4.75 -8.64 -11.52
N VAL A 20 3.44 -8.58 -11.31
CA VAL A 20 2.65 -9.57 -10.58
C VAL A 20 1.77 -10.31 -11.60
N PRO A 21 1.87 -11.64 -11.71
CA PRO A 21 1.14 -12.39 -12.73
C PRO A 21 -0.37 -12.36 -12.48
N ALA A 22 -1.13 -12.57 -13.55
CA ALA A 22 -2.57 -12.82 -13.46
C ALA A 22 -2.87 -14.09 -12.65
N GLY A 23 -4.08 -14.18 -12.11
CA GLY A 23 -4.52 -15.40 -11.44
C GLY A 23 -5.90 -15.28 -10.83
N THR A 24 -6.20 -16.19 -9.89
CA THR A 24 -7.46 -16.22 -9.15
C THR A 24 -7.17 -15.96 -7.69
N CYS A 25 -7.61 -14.82 -7.18
CA CYS A 25 -7.54 -14.49 -5.77
C CYS A 25 -8.71 -15.16 -5.03
N LEU A 26 -8.41 -15.90 -3.97
CA LEU A 26 -9.41 -16.41 -3.03
C LEU A 26 -9.73 -15.33 -2.00
N TYR A 27 -10.48 -14.32 -2.45
CA TYR A 27 -10.60 -13.03 -1.79
C TYR A 27 -11.32 -13.10 -0.43
N GLY A 28 -10.69 -12.48 0.56
CA GLY A 28 -11.15 -12.38 1.94
C GLY A 28 -11.23 -13.73 2.66
N ASP A 29 -11.78 -13.71 3.87
CA ASP A 29 -11.88 -14.91 4.71
C ASP A 29 -12.89 -15.94 4.18
N ALA A 30 -13.88 -15.47 3.42
CA ALA A 30 -14.83 -16.33 2.70
C ALA A 30 -14.21 -17.03 1.47
N ARG A 31 -12.94 -16.72 1.13
CA ARG A 31 -12.18 -17.34 0.02
C ARG A 31 -12.92 -17.31 -1.31
N LYS A 32 -13.64 -16.22 -1.59
CA LYS A 32 -14.44 -16.10 -2.82
C LYS A 32 -13.50 -16.03 -4.03
N PRO A 33 -13.53 -16.98 -4.97
CA PRO A 33 -12.63 -16.96 -6.13
C PRO A 33 -12.96 -15.77 -7.03
N ARG A 34 -11.97 -14.94 -7.33
CA ARG A 34 -12.11 -13.76 -8.19
C ARG A 34 -10.91 -13.65 -9.11
N PRO A 35 -11.11 -13.49 -10.43
CA PRO A 35 -10.00 -13.30 -11.36
C PRO A 35 -9.34 -11.94 -11.12
N VAL A 36 -8.01 -11.92 -11.24
CA VAL A 36 -7.18 -10.71 -11.16
C VAL A 36 -6.25 -10.70 -12.37
N PRO A 37 -6.19 -9.60 -13.15
CA PRO A 37 -5.29 -9.51 -14.30
C PRO A 37 -3.83 -9.45 -13.86
N ALA A 38 -2.91 -9.58 -14.82
CA ALA A 38 -1.52 -9.26 -14.56
C ALA A 38 -1.39 -7.75 -14.28
N LEU A 39 -0.49 -7.39 -13.37
CA LEU A 39 -0.29 -6.02 -12.93
C LEU A 39 1.19 -5.67 -12.95
N LEU A 40 1.48 -4.44 -13.35
CA LEU A 40 2.69 -3.73 -12.94
C LEU A 40 2.36 -2.97 -11.65
N VAL A 41 3.08 -3.29 -10.58
CA VAL A 41 2.86 -2.74 -9.23
C VAL A 41 4.06 -1.89 -8.86
N ALA A 42 3.85 -0.68 -8.34
CA ALA A 42 4.97 0.07 -7.76
C ALA A 42 5.63 -0.75 -6.64
N GLU A 43 6.95 -0.92 -6.70
CA GLU A 43 7.72 -1.73 -5.75
C GLU A 43 7.47 -1.32 -4.28
N THR A 44 7.35 -0.02 -4.04
CA THR A 44 7.10 0.61 -2.75
C THR A 44 5.88 1.53 -2.82
N PRO A 45 5.32 2.03 -1.70
CA PRO A 45 4.48 3.22 -1.74
C PRO A 45 5.26 4.38 -2.38
N LEU A 46 4.55 5.36 -2.93
CA LEU A 46 5.21 6.56 -3.46
C LEU A 46 5.91 7.30 -2.32
N THR A 47 7.13 7.75 -2.61
CA THR A 47 7.96 8.49 -1.65
C THR A 47 7.74 10.00 -1.76
N VAL A 48 8.13 10.72 -0.71
CA VAL A 48 8.17 12.20 -0.71
C VAL A 48 9.03 12.72 -1.87
N THR A 49 10.20 12.11 -2.12
CA THR A 49 11.05 12.46 -3.27
C THR A 49 10.34 12.23 -4.61
N GLN A 50 9.68 11.09 -4.81
CA GLN A 50 8.96 10.81 -6.06
C GLN A 50 7.83 11.81 -6.31
N CYS A 51 7.18 12.27 -5.25
CA CYS A 51 6.12 13.27 -5.32
C CYS A 51 6.64 14.72 -5.37
N GLY A 52 7.96 14.96 -5.43
CA GLY A 52 8.52 16.32 -5.50
C GLY A 52 8.28 17.17 -4.25
N LEU A 53 8.07 16.53 -3.09
CA LEU A 53 7.69 17.17 -1.83
C LEU A 53 8.88 17.35 -0.86
N GLY A 54 10.08 16.94 -1.26
CA GLY A 54 11.30 16.98 -0.45
C GLY A 54 12.32 15.95 -0.93
N ASP A 55 13.41 15.79 -0.19
CA ASP A 55 14.46 14.82 -0.48
C ASP A 55 14.53 13.76 0.63
N THR A 56 13.64 12.77 0.57
CA THR A 56 13.58 11.63 1.50
C THR A 56 12.82 10.44 0.93
N ASP A 57 13.28 9.24 1.28
CA ASP A 57 12.65 7.95 0.95
C ASP A 57 11.46 7.58 1.86
N LEU A 58 10.98 8.51 2.68
CA LEU A 58 9.75 8.30 3.45
C LEU A 58 8.54 8.20 2.50
N PRO A 59 7.52 7.39 2.84
CA PRO A 59 6.28 7.35 2.08
C PRO A 59 5.59 8.72 2.13
N VAL A 60 4.94 9.12 1.04
CA VAL A 60 4.06 10.28 1.05
C VAL A 60 2.82 9.96 1.89
N THR A 61 2.52 10.78 2.90
CA THR A 61 1.37 10.58 3.80
C THR A 61 0.65 11.90 4.06
N GLY A 62 -0.41 11.90 4.87
CA GLY A 62 -1.22 13.10 5.12
C GLY A 62 -2.07 13.52 3.91
N ILE A 63 -2.28 12.61 2.97
CA ILE A 63 -3.02 12.82 1.73
C ILE A 63 -4.46 12.30 1.85
N SER A 64 -5.39 12.98 1.19
CA SER A 64 -6.77 12.49 1.04
C SER A 64 -6.83 11.36 0.00
N TYR A 65 -8.00 10.74 -0.14
CA TYR A 65 -8.23 9.77 -1.22
C TYR A 65 -8.04 10.40 -2.61
N ASP A 66 -8.55 11.63 -2.83
CA ASP A 66 -8.43 12.30 -4.13
C ASP A 66 -6.98 12.65 -4.48
N ASP A 67 -6.18 13.04 -3.47
CA ASP A 67 -4.74 13.22 -3.66
C ASP A 67 -4.06 11.90 -4.01
N ALA A 68 -4.41 10.79 -3.37
CA ALA A 68 -3.89 9.48 -3.70
C ALA A 68 -4.25 9.05 -5.13
N VAL A 69 -5.49 9.30 -5.58
CA VAL A 69 -5.91 9.05 -6.98
C VAL A 69 -5.06 9.87 -7.94
N ARG A 70 -4.88 11.16 -7.67
CA ARG A 70 -4.08 12.05 -8.52
C ARG A 70 -2.62 11.61 -8.59
N LEU A 71 -1.96 11.38 -7.45
CA LEU A 71 -0.57 10.95 -7.40
C LEU A 71 -0.38 9.61 -8.11
N ALA A 72 -1.32 8.66 -7.95
CA ALA A 72 -1.26 7.40 -8.68
C ALA A 72 -1.39 7.60 -10.21
N THR A 73 -2.24 8.54 -10.63
CA THR A 73 -2.45 8.89 -12.05
C THR A 73 -1.20 9.56 -12.64
N GLU A 74 -0.64 10.54 -11.96
CA GLU A 74 0.57 11.25 -12.36
C GLU A 74 1.79 10.32 -12.40
N ALA A 75 1.86 9.32 -11.53
CA ALA A 75 2.85 8.25 -11.58
C ALA A 75 2.67 7.29 -12.77
N GLY A 76 1.62 7.45 -13.60
CA GLY A 76 1.34 6.63 -14.76
C GLY A 76 0.59 5.32 -14.43
N GLY A 77 -0.17 5.31 -13.33
CA GLY A 77 -1.01 4.18 -12.92
C GLY A 77 -2.35 4.61 -12.33
N ARG A 78 -2.89 3.79 -11.43
CA ARG A 78 -4.12 4.03 -10.67
C ARG A 78 -4.02 3.39 -9.29
N LEU A 79 -4.96 3.69 -8.41
CA LEU A 79 -5.10 2.93 -7.16
C LEU A 79 -5.47 1.46 -7.47
N PRO A 80 -4.92 0.49 -6.74
CA PRO A 80 -5.41 -0.88 -6.78
C PRO A 80 -6.81 -0.94 -6.19
N THR A 81 -7.61 -1.92 -6.62
CA THR A 81 -8.76 -2.38 -5.84
C THR A 81 -8.28 -3.14 -4.60
N SER A 82 -9.12 -3.29 -3.58
CA SER A 82 -8.80 -4.12 -2.42
C SER A 82 -8.54 -5.59 -2.81
N LEU A 83 -9.23 -6.07 -3.85
CA LEU A 83 -9.00 -7.40 -4.44
C LEU A 83 -7.60 -7.53 -5.05
N GLU A 84 -7.21 -6.57 -5.89
CA GLU A 84 -5.86 -6.55 -6.49
C GLU A 84 -4.80 -6.43 -5.41
N TRP A 85 -5.00 -5.57 -4.40
CA TRP A 85 -4.08 -5.42 -3.28
C TRP A 85 -3.87 -6.75 -2.55
N GLU A 86 -4.95 -7.48 -2.25
CA GLU A 86 -4.84 -8.80 -1.61
C GLU A 86 -4.11 -9.81 -2.48
N TRP A 87 -4.36 -9.81 -3.79
CA TRP A 87 -3.64 -10.68 -4.72
C TRP A 87 -2.15 -10.38 -4.76
N ILE A 88 -1.77 -9.10 -4.78
CA ILE A 88 -0.38 -8.66 -4.74
C ILE A 88 0.30 -9.16 -3.45
N ALA A 89 -0.36 -8.99 -2.30
CA ALA A 89 0.20 -9.37 -1.01
C ALA A 89 0.25 -10.90 -0.80
N ALA A 90 -0.85 -11.60 -1.06
CA ALA A 90 -1.02 -13.02 -0.71
C ALA A 90 -0.57 -13.99 -1.82
N GLY A 91 -0.67 -13.57 -3.09
CA GLY A 91 -0.40 -14.40 -4.27
C GLY A 91 -1.27 -15.67 -4.36
N SER A 92 -0.88 -16.58 -5.26
CA SER A 92 -1.58 -17.85 -5.51
C SER A 92 -1.63 -18.77 -4.29
N SER A 93 -0.61 -18.73 -3.43
CA SER A 93 -0.54 -19.54 -2.21
C SER A 93 -1.38 -18.99 -1.06
N ARG A 94 -1.99 -17.80 -1.24
CA ARG A 94 -2.80 -17.12 -0.20
C ARG A 94 -2.05 -17.00 1.14
N ARG A 95 -0.81 -16.49 1.07
CA ARG A 95 0.05 -16.29 2.25
C ARG A 95 -0.66 -15.45 3.30
N LEU A 96 -0.45 -15.77 4.57
CA LEU A 96 -1.02 -15.04 5.71
C LEU A 96 -0.53 -13.60 5.74
N CYS A 97 0.76 -13.37 5.53
CA CYS A 97 1.42 -12.07 5.42
C CYS A 97 2.13 -11.95 4.05
N PRO A 98 2.55 -10.75 3.61
CA PRO A 98 3.24 -10.57 2.33
C PRO A 98 4.47 -11.49 2.16
N TRP A 99 5.25 -11.64 3.23
CA TRP A 99 6.47 -12.46 3.29
C TRP A 99 6.22 -13.97 3.40
N GLY A 100 5.06 -14.41 3.90
CA GLY A 100 4.84 -15.81 4.23
C GLY A 100 3.87 -16.01 5.38
N ASP A 101 3.97 -17.17 6.01
CA ASP A 101 3.11 -17.59 7.12
C ASP A 101 3.83 -17.51 8.48
N GLU A 102 5.09 -17.08 8.47
CA GLU A 102 5.89 -16.85 9.65
C GLU A 102 5.31 -15.71 10.50
N PRO A 103 5.31 -15.87 11.85
CA PRO A 103 4.91 -14.80 12.75
C PRO A 103 5.71 -13.52 12.50
N TRP A 104 5.02 -12.39 12.65
CA TRP A 104 5.66 -11.09 12.54
C TRP A 104 6.81 -10.93 13.54
N ASN A 105 7.87 -10.26 13.07
CA ASN A 105 8.92 -9.68 13.88
C ASN A 105 9.33 -8.31 13.27
N PRO A 106 10.09 -7.48 13.98
CA PRO A 106 10.47 -6.15 13.51
C PRO A 106 11.32 -6.08 12.24
N ASP A 107 11.91 -7.18 11.77
CA ASP A 107 12.67 -7.21 10.50
C ASP A 107 11.75 -7.30 9.28
N TYR A 108 10.52 -7.80 9.47
CA TYR A 108 9.53 -7.95 8.40
C TYR A 108 8.74 -6.66 8.14
N ALA A 109 8.34 -5.94 9.18
CA ALA A 109 7.48 -4.77 9.04
C ALA A 109 7.53 -3.85 10.25
N LEU A 110 7.32 -2.55 10.00
CA LEU A 110 7.13 -1.55 11.04
C LEU A 110 5.69 -1.58 11.58
N LEU A 111 5.50 -2.18 12.75
CA LEU A 111 4.23 -2.30 13.47
C LEU A 111 4.46 -2.04 14.97
N THR A 112 3.38 -1.93 15.74
CA THR A 112 3.47 -1.93 17.21
C THR A 112 3.64 -3.36 17.73
N GLY A 113 4.27 -3.52 18.90
CA GLY A 113 4.53 -4.83 19.50
C GLY A 113 6.02 -5.15 19.60
N ALA A 114 6.36 -6.32 20.14
CA ALA A 114 7.75 -6.70 20.43
C ALA A 114 8.55 -5.62 21.21
N GLY A 115 7.87 -4.91 22.12
CA GLY A 115 8.44 -3.79 22.89
C GLY A 115 8.60 -2.48 22.12
N GLN A 116 8.20 -2.42 20.84
CA GLN A 116 8.27 -1.23 20.00
C GLN A 116 6.94 -0.48 19.95
N SER A 117 7.03 0.84 19.96
CA SER A 117 5.91 1.77 19.74
C SER A 117 6.37 2.91 18.81
N PRO A 118 6.44 2.66 17.50
CA PRO A 118 6.87 3.67 16.54
C PRO A 118 5.92 4.88 16.53
N CYS A 119 6.46 6.08 16.40
CA CYS A 119 5.67 7.31 16.34
C CYS A 119 5.48 7.89 14.92
N ALA A 120 6.22 7.37 13.93
CA ALA A 120 6.20 7.86 12.56
C ALA A 120 6.58 6.75 11.55
N PRO A 121 6.27 6.93 10.25
CA PRO A 121 6.75 6.04 9.19
C PRO A 121 8.27 6.00 9.08
N GLN A 122 8.79 4.94 8.46
CA GLN A 122 10.19 4.76 8.10
C GLN A 122 10.38 4.74 6.57
N PRO A 123 11.63 4.88 6.07
CA PRO A 123 11.92 4.78 4.64
C PRO A 123 11.36 3.50 4.02
N VAL A 124 10.83 3.62 2.81
CA VAL A 124 10.00 2.57 2.19
C VAL A 124 10.73 1.24 1.90
N ARG A 125 12.07 1.24 1.92
CA ARG A 125 12.91 0.04 1.72
C ARG A 125 13.58 -0.47 3.00
N ARG A 126 13.15 0.01 4.18
CA ARG A 126 13.78 -0.35 5.47
C ARG A 126 13.66 -1.82 5.84
N HIS A 127 12.61 -2.51 5.37
CA HIS A 127 12.25 -3.87 5.76
C HIS A 127 12.25 -4.82 4.56
N PRO A 128 13.43 -5.17 3.98
CA PRO A 128 13.49 -6.01 2.78
C PRO A 128 13.01 -7.45 3.03
N ALA A 129 13.12 -7.97 4.25
CA ALA A 129 12.64 -9.30 4.60
C ALA A 129 11.10 -9.40 4.53
N GLY A 130 10.38 -8.27 4.59
CA GLY A 130 8.93 -8.21 4.47
C GLY A 130 8.38 -8.26 3.05
N ALA A 131 9.25 -8.41 2.04
CA ALA A 131 8.85 -8.42 0.64
C ALA A 131 7.97 -9.62 0.28
N THR A 132 7.12 -9.45 -0.73
CA THR A 132 6.53 -10.61 -1.43
C THR A 132 7.62 -11.37 -2.21
N PRO A 133 7.37 -12.62 -2.66
CA PRO A 133 8.30 -13.33 -3.54
C PRO A 133 8.64 -12.60 -4.84
N GLN A 134 7.74 -11.72 -5.31
CA GLN A 134 7.96 -10.88 -6.50
C GLN A 134 8.82 -9.63 -6.19
N GLY A 135 9.09 -9.34 -4.91
CA GLY A 135 9.87 -8.20 -4.47
C GLY A 135 9.05 -6.93 -4.19
N VAL A 136 7.74 -7.03 -3.97
CA VAL A 136 6.94 -5.86 -3.56
C VAL A 136 7.12 -5.63 -2.07
N LEU A 137 7.54 -4.43 -1.69
CA LEU A 137 7.93 -4.05 -0.33
C LEU A 137 6.85 -3.20 0.36
N GLY A 138 6.72 -3.36 1.67
CA GLY A 138 5.89 -2.47 2.50
C GLY A 138 4.38 -2.66 2.33
N LEU A 139 3.93 -3.87 1.99
CA LEU A 139 2.49 -4.22 1.99
C LEU A 139 1.97 -4.55 3.39
N ALA A 140 2.83 -4.56 4.40
CA ALA A 140 2.45 -4.76 5.80
C ALA A 140 3.19 -3.74 6.66
N GLY A 141 2.44 -3.05 7.53
CA GLY A 141 2.93 -2.00 8.41
C GLY A 141 3.45 -0.78 7.67
N ASN A 142 4.17 0.07 8.40
CA ASN A 142 4.62 1.40 7.99
C ASN A 142 3.45 2.36 7.69
N VAL A 143 2.70 2.14 6.61
CA VAL A 143 1.55 2.97 6.20
C VAL A 143 0.44 2.12 5.63
N TRP A 144 -0.80 2.45 5.99
CA TRP A 144 -1.96 1.98 5.26
C TRP A 144 -1.92 2.45 3.82
N GLU A 145 -2.52 1.71 2.90
CA GLU A 145 -2.60 2.10 1.49
C GLU A 145 -4.04 2.31 1.06
N TRP A 146 -4.32 3.46 0.44
CA TRP A 146 -5.61 3.73 -0.21
C TRP A 146 -5.88 2.75 -1.35
N THR A 147 -7.11 2.23 -1.41
CA THR A 147 -7.61 1.44 -2.55
C THR A 147 -8.82 2.11 -3.18
N SER A 148 -9.13 1.79 -4.44
CA SER A 148 -10.30 2.31 -5.15
C SER A 148 -11.63 1.71 -4.68
N SER A 149 -11.58 0.63 -3.88
CA SER A 149 -12.76 -0.10 -3.41
C SER A 149 -13.55 0.69 -2.36
N THR A 150 -14.86 0.73 -2.54
CA THR A 150 -15.80 1.46 -1.67
C THR A 150 -16.07 0.69 -0.38
N ALA A 151 -16.11 1.42 0.74
CA ALA A 151 -16.62 0.98 2.02
C ALA A 151 -17.98 1.62 2.32
N MET A 152 -18.64 1.25 3.42
CA MET A 152 -19.91 1.86 3.82
C MET A 152 -19.75 3.39 4.03
N GLY A 153 -20.82 4.15 3.79
CA GLY A 153 -20.84 5.59 4.05
C GLY A 153 -19.91 6.41 3.14
N GLN A 154 -19.75 6.01 1.87
CA GLN A 154 -18.87 6.65 0.87
C GLN A 154 -17.36 6.61 1.19
N GLY A 155 -16.95 5.93 2.27
CA GLY A 155 -15.54 5.71 2.58
C GLY A 155 -14.85 4.79 1.57
N LYS A 156 -13.54 4.64 1.74
CA LYS A 156 -12.69 3.77 0.91
C LYS A 156 -11.97 2.75 1.76
N ILE A 157 -11.80 1.56 1.20
CA ILE A 157 -11.03 0.49 1.84
C ILE A 157 -9.55 0.88 1.83
N ILE A 158 -8.91 0.69 2.98
CA ILE A 158 -7.46 0.80 3.16
C ILE A 158 -6.88 -0.55 3.59
N ARG A 159 -5.63 -0.81 3.22
CA ARG A 159 -4.97 -2.12 3.40
C ARG A 159 -3.57 -2.02 3.98
N GLY A 160 -3.10 -3.12 4.60
CA GLY A 160 -1.69 -3.30 5.01
C GLY A 160 -1.31 -2.87 6.42
N GLY A 161 -2.11 -2.08 7.13
CA GLY A 161 -1.73 -1.56 8.45
C GLY A 161 -0.69 -0.43 8.37
N SER A 162 -0.49 0.28 9.48
CA SER A 162 0.52 1.34 9.62
C SER A 162 1.49 1.08 10.76
N TYR A 163 2.48 1.96 10.94
CA TYR A 163 3.42 1.96 12.07
C TYR A 163 2.74 1.94 13.45
N ALA A 164 1.48 2.38 13.54
CA ALA A 164 0.67 2.40 14.76
C ALA A 164 -0.28 1.19 14.89
N SER A 165 -0.17 0.21 14.00
CA SER A 165 -1.06 -0.95 13.95
C SER A 165 -0.44 -2.18 14.62
N PRO A 166 -1.25 -3.04 15.27
CA PRO A 166 -0.77 -4.31 15.82
C PRO A 166 -0.46 -5.33 14.71
N PRO A 167 0.28 -6.42 15.00
CA PRO A 167 0.69 -7.42 14.01
C PRO A 167 -0.47 -8.06 13.24
N LEU A 168 -1.66 -8.16 13.84
CA LEU A 168 -2.88 -8.65 13.18
C LEU A 168 -3.16 -7.94 11.85
N TYR A 169 -2.82 -6.65 11.73
CA TYR A 169 -3.15 -5.84 10.56
C TYR A 169 -2.21 -6.08 9.38
N ALA A 170 -1.12 -6.82 9.60
CA ALA A 170 -0.24 -7.30 8.53
C ALA A 170 -0.85 -8.46 7.73
N HIS A 171 -1.92 -9.08 8.24
CA HIS A 171 -2.57 -10.18 7.53
C HIS A 171 -3.12 -9.71 6.19
N THR A 172 -2.85 -10.48 5.14
CA THR A 172 -3.18 -10.12 3.77
C THR A 172 -4.68 -9.96 3.53
N THR A 173 -5.55 -10.54 4.36
CA THR A 173 -7.01 -10.38 4.30
C THR A 173 -7.54 -9.21 5.12
N PHE A 174 -6.74 -8.61 6.01
CA PHE A 174 -7.20 -7.55 6.89
C PHE A 174 -7.48 -6.26 6.13
N LEU A 175 -8.66 -5.69 6.28
CA LEU A 175 -9.03 -4.38 5.75
C LEU A 175 -9.52 -3.46 6.85
N ASN A 176 -9.38 -2.16 6.59
CA ASN A 176 -10.08 -1.12 7.33
C ASN A 176 -10.73 -0.16 6.33
N ALA A 177 -11.43 0.84 6.81
CA ALA A 177 -12.05 1.87 5.99
C ALA A 177 -11.70 3.26 6.51
N ALA A 178 -11.59 4.23 5.60
CA ALA A 178 -11.42 5.63 5.95
C ALA A 178 -12.34 6.51 5.08
N PRO A 179 -12.89 7.61 5.65
CA PRO A 179 -13.58 8.64 4.87
C PRO A 179 -12.64 9.27 3.83
N VAL A 180 -13.16 9.68 2.67
CA VAL A 180 -12.35 10.16 1.53
C VAL A 180 -11.54 11.42 1.85
N GLU A 181 -12.05 12.25 2.75
CA GLU A 181 -11.45 13.50 3.22
C GLU A 181 -10.35 13.29 4.27
N ARG A 182 -10.19 12.07 4.80
CA ARG A 182 -9.21 11.76 5.83
C ARG A 182 -7.79 12.02 5.32
N ARG A 183 -7.03 12.83 6.07
CA ARG A 183 -5.60 13.07 5.87
C ARG A 183 -4.84 12.54 7.08
N SER A 184 -4.26 11.36 6.95
CA SER A 184 -3.60 10.66 8.06
C SER A 184 -2.10 10.52 7.82
N PRO A 185 -1.22 10.74 8.83
CA PRO A 185 0.21 10.50 8.70
C PRO A 185 0.56 9.00 8.53
N GLY A 186 -0.41 8.11 8.75
CA GLY A 186 -0.25 6.67 8.58
C GLY A 186 -0.97 6.08 7.36
N ILE A 187 -1.44 6.90 6.40
CA ILE A 187 -2.05 6.42 5.14
C ILE A 187 -1.31 7.03 3.94
N SER A 188 -1.01 6.20 2.95
CA SER A 188 -0.20 6.50 1.76
C SER A 188 -0.85 5.94 0.49
N VAL A 189 -0.12 5.97 -0.62
CA VAL A 189 -0.53 5.52 -1.95
C VAL A 189 0.51 4.62 -2.59
N ARG A 190 0.03 3.56 -3.26
CA ARG A 190 0.81 2.71 -4.16
C ARG A 190 0.07 2.57 -5.50
N PRO A 191 0.64 3.02 -6.62
CA PRO A 191 0.01 2.85 -7.92
C PRO A 191 0.22 1.44 -8.50
N VAL A 192 -0.77 1.01 -9.28
CA VAL A 192 -0.71 -0.17 -10.16
C VAL A 192 -1.13 0.21 -11.58
N ARG A 193 -0.72 -0.56 -12.58
CA ARG A 193 -1.19 -0.45 -13.97
C ARG A 193 -1.21 -1.82 -14.64
N ILE A 194 -1.92 -1.93 -15.75
CA ILE A 194 -1.84 -3.11 -16.61
C ILE A 194 -0.50 -3.06 -17.37
N PRO A 195 0.18 -4.20 -17.59
CA PRO A 195 1.40 -4.29 -18.41
C PRO A 195 1.24 -3.72 -19.82
#